data_AF-A0A842XUN7-F1
#
_entry.id   AF-A0A842XUN7-F1
#
_cell.length_a   1.000
_cell.length_b   1.000
_cell.length_c   1.000
_cell.angle_alpha   90.00
_cell.angle_beta   90.00
_cell.angle_gamma   90.00
#
_symmetry.space_group_name_H-M   'P 1'
#
loop_
_entity.id
_entity.type
_entity.pdbx_description
1 polymer ?
#
loop_
_entity_poly.entity_id
_entity_poly.type
_entity_poly.pdbx_seq_one_letter_code
_entity_poly.pdbx_strand_id
1 'polypeptide(L)'
;MKDEGEDVSQIYSAVSHPFRKRIIEIIGEKGRSTFTELKKELHTTVGTLYYHIDMLKGLITQDERKRYILTERGKLAYTLLVSDEERFKAVSLIEKKASARDPFSRFCASLKGFVLPIRLFELVYTNPVRMIPEALLIIGFGAWLAAASGLEPIMLFYHNPFRVSPLIIVLQYVLSWLTIFALCEFLTFLFFRRGRGGELALLVGCAFSLLPLDIFPVVWFLSAKTGLFFYFLSAVMFLLQAWSLGLLTSTVCLSKGLRPDKGALVSVLIAYINLIIVLFLRF
;
A
#
# COMPACT_ATOMS: atom_id res chain seq x y z
N MET A 1 -22.47 14.44 7.54
CA MET A 1 -21.52 13.32 7.69
C MET A 1 -22.00 11.98 7.11
N LYS A 2 -23.30 11.75 6.87
CA LYS A 2 -23.80 10.51 6.22
C LYS A 2 -23.74 10.56 4.67
N ASP A 3 -23.62 11.78 4.12
CA ASP A 3 -23.78 12.08 2.69
C ASP A 3 -22.50 11.84 1.85
N GLU A 4 -21.30 12.15 2.39
CA GLU A 4 -20.04 12.05 1.63
C GLU A 4 -19.63 10.61 1.28
N GLY A 5 -19.93 9.64 2.15
CA GLY A 5 -19.58 8.23 1.92
C GLY A 5 -20.48 7.54 0.89
N GLU A 6 -21.75 7.94 0.82
CA GLU A 6 -22.71 7.42 -0.15
C GLU A 6 -22.40 7.97 -1.55
N ASP A 7 -22.01 9.26 -1.61
CA ASP A 7 -21.64 9.96 -2.84
C ASP A 7 -20.39 9.37 -3.51
N VAL A 8 -19.38 9.01 -2.72
CA VAL A 8 -18.16 8.34 -3.21
C VAL A 8 -18.48 6.94 -3.75
N SER A 9 -19.35 6.17 -3.09
CA SER A 9 -19.73 4.84 -3.58
C SER A 9 -20.47 4.89 -4.92
N GLN A 10 -21.32 5.91 -5.12
CA GLN A 10 -22.02 6.14 -6.38
C GLN A 10 -21.07 6.57 -7.50
N ILE A 11 -20.07 7.40 -7.18
CA ILE A 11 -18.99 7.76 -8.11
C ILE A 11 -18.22 6.50 -8.53
N TYR A 12 -17.83 5.64 -7.58
CA TYR A 12 -17.12 4.40 -7.88
C TYR A 12 -17.94 3.43 -8.75
N SER A 13 -19.25 3.28 -8.48
CA SER A 13 -20.10 2.40 -9.30
C SER A 13 -20.26 2.91 -10.73
N ALA A 14 -20.39 4.24 -10.91
CA ALA A 14 -20.48 4.86 -12.21
C ALA A 14 -19.16 4.74 -13.00
N VAL A 15 -18.00 4.71 -12.34
CA VAL A 15 -16.69 4.69 -13.03
C VAL A 15 -16.08 3.28 -13.11
N SER A 16 -16.67 2.28 -12.45
CA SER A 16 -16.22 0.88 -12.44
C SER A 16 -16.14 0.18 -13.80
N HIS A 17 -16.87 0.68 -14.82
CA HIS A 17 -16.91 0.06 -16.14
C HIS A 17 -15.83 0.65 -17.08
N PRO A 18 -15.07 -0.19 -17.81
CA PRO A 18 -13.93 0.27 -18.61
C PRO A 18 -14.27 1.35 -19.64
N PHE A 19 -15.44 1.26 -20.30
CA PHE A 19 -15.89 2.31 -21.23
C PHE A 19 -16.21 3.64 -20.54
N ARG A 20 -16.83 3.61 -19.36
CA ARG A 20 -17.21 4.82 -18.63
C ARG A 20 -16.01 5.51 -18.02
N LYS A 21 -15.08 4.71 -17.48
CA LYS A 21 -13.74 5.16 -17.08
C LYS A 21 -13.04 5.88 -18.23
N ARG A 22 -13.00 5.27 -19.42
CA ARG A 22 -12.32 5.86 -20.58
C ARG A 22 -12.96 7.18 -21.05
N ILE A 23 -14.28 7.32 -20.95
CA ILE A 23 -14.97 8.59 -21.25
C ILE A 23 -14.52 9.69 -20.28
N ILE A 24 -14.50 9.40 -18.97
CA ILE A 24 -14.06 10.36 -17.94
C ILE A 24 -12.60 10.76 -18.14
N GLU A 25 -11.72 9.80 -18.48
CA GLU A 25 -10.31 10.05 -18.79
C GLU A 25 -10.15 11.01 -19.98
N ILE A 26 -10.80 10.72 -21.12
CA ILE A 26 -10.69 11.55 -22.33
C ILE A 26 -11.14 12.99 -22.07
N ILE A 27 -12.28 13.15 -21.37
CA ILE A 27 -12.81 14.49 -21.05
C ILE A 27 -11.91 15.19 -20.02
N GLY A 28 -11.39 14.47 -19.03
CA GLY A 28 -10.49 15.02 -18.01
C GLY A 28 -9.14 15.47 -18.57
N GLU A 29 -8.54 14.70 -19.48
CA GLU A 29 -7.26 15.01 -20.14
C GLU A 29 -7.39 16.24 -21.06
N LYS A 30 -8.47 16.32 -21.85
CA LYS A 30 -8.69 17.39 -22.83
C LYS A 30 -9.43 18.60 -22.26
N GLY A 31 -9.97 18.47 -21.05
CA GLY A 31 -10.90 19.41 -20.43
C GLY A 31 -12.33 19.38 -21.00
N ARG A 32 -12.50 18.93 -22.26
CA ARG A 32 -13.79 18.83 -22.96
C ARG A 32 -13.70 17.85 -24.13
N SER A 33 -14.82 17.25 -24.53
CA SER A 33 -14.88 16.40 -25.72
C SER A 33 -16.26 16.44 -26.38
N THR A 34 -16.33 16.37 -27.70
CA THR A 34 -17.59 16.21 -28.44
C THR A 34 -18.03 14.74 -28.51
N PHE A 35 -19.31 14.50 -28.84
CA PHE A 35 -19.82 13.14 -29.08
C PHE A 35 -19.04 12.43 -30.19
N THR A 36 -18.74 13.14 -31.29
CA THR A 36 -18.02 12.59 -32.44
C THR A 36 -16.59 12.20 -32.09
N GLU A 37 -15.90 13.02 -31.29
CA GLU A 37 -14.55 12.72 -30.79
C GLU A 37 -14.57 11.51 -29.85
N LEU A 38 -15.50 11.46 -28.89
CA LEU A 38 -15.65 10.31 -28.00
C LEU A 38 -15.93 9.02 -28.79
N LYS A 39 -16.84 9.07 -29.76
CA LYS A 39 -17.14 7.94 -30.64
C LYS A 39 -15.91 7.45 -31.40
N LYS A 40 -15.13 8.39 -31.95
CA LYS A 40 -13.93 8.09 -32.73
C LYS A 40 -12.84 7.44 -31.86
N GLU A 41 -12.61 7.96 -30.66
CA GLU A 41 -11.57 7.44 -29.76
C GLU A 41 -11.95 6.15 -29.04
N LEU A 42 -13.23 5.95 -28.76
CA LEU A 42 -13.73 4.73 -28.12
C LEU A 42 -14.06 3.61 -29.12
N HIS A 43 -13.94 3.88 -30.43
CA HIS A 43 -14.26 2.94 -31.51
C HIS A 43 -15.60 2.21 -31.32
N THR A 44 -16.65 2.94 -30.90
CA THR A 44 -17.93 2.37 -30.49
C THR A 44 -19.10 2.81 -31.37
N THR A 45 -20.25 2.14 -31.23
CA THR A 45 -21.48 2.49 -31.94
C THR A 45 -22.19 3.67 -31.28
N VAL A 46 -23.07 4.33 -32.03
CA VAL A 46 -23.84 5.48 -31.54
C VAL A 46 -24.70 5.09 -30.34
N GLY A 47 -25.45 3.98 -30.42
CA GLY A 47 -26.31 3.51 -29.34
C GLY A 47 -25.55 3.15 -28.06
N THR A 48 -24.42 2.46 -28.21
CA THR A 48 -23.56 2.09 -27.07
C THR A 48 -22.97 3.32 -26.39
N LEU A 49 -22.53 4.33 -27.15
CA LEU A 49 -21.99 5.56 -26.56
C LEU A 49 -23.07 6.35 -25.81
N TYR A 50 -24.27 6.49 -26.37
CA TYR A 50 -25.39 7.14 -25.69
C TYR A 50 -25.74 6.45 -24.38
N TYR A 51 -25.78 5.11 -24.37
CA TYR A 51 -26.02 4.34 -23.16
C TYR A 51 -25.00 4.66 -22.05
N HIS A 52 -23.71 4.67 -22.39
CA HIS A 52 -22.67 4.96 -21.40
C HIS A 52 -22.65 6.42 -20.94
N ILE A 53 -22.95 7.37 -21.82
CA ILE A 53 -23.07 8.80 -21.48
C ILE A 53 -24.26 9.02 -20.53
N ASP A 54 -25.39 8.35 -20.79
CA ASP A 54 -26.57 8.44 -19.93
C ASP A 54 -26.29 7.92 -18.52
N MET A 55 -25.56 6.81 -18.42
CA MET A 55 -25.09 6.23 -17.15
C MET A 55 -24.04 7.09 -16.43
N LEU A 56 -23.47 8.11 -17.08
CA LEU A 56 -22.54 9.07 -16.50
C LEU A 56 -23.22 10.40 -16.11
N LYS A 57 -24.55 10.48 -16.19
CA LYS A 57 -25.33 11.64 -15.73
C LYS A 57 -24.94 12.01 -14.29
N GLY A 58 -24.59 13.28 -14.10
CA GLY A 58 -24.09 13.80 -12.81
C GLY A 58 -22.56 13.88 -12.70
N LEU A 59 -21.81 13.07 -13.46
CA LEU A 59 -20.35 13.16 -13.58
C LEU A 59 -19.91 13.97 -14.80
N ILE A 60 -20.70 13.94 -15.87
CA ILE A 60 -20.48 14.74 -17.07
C ILE A 60 -21.70 15.63 -17.34
N THR A 61 -21.44 16.81 -17.89
CA THR A 61 -22.47 17.75 -18.37
C THR A 61 -22.07 18.30 -19.73
N GLN A 62 -22.97 19.01 -20.41
CA GLN A 62 -22.69 19.67 -21.68
C GLN A 62 -22.52 21.18 -21.49
N ASP A 63 -21.54 21.76 -22.17
CA ASP A 63 -21.38 23.21 -22.27
C ASP A 63 -22.34 23.83 -23.30
N GLU A 64 -22.32 25.15 -23.43
CA GLU A 64 -23.13 25.91 -24.40
C GLU A 64 -22.94 25.47 -25.86
N ARG A 65 -21.82 24.81 -26.17
CA ARG A 65 -21.49 24.28 -27.50
C ARG A 65 -21.79 22.79 -27.64
N LYS A 66 -22.57 22.21 -26.72
CA LYS A 66 -22.92 20.77 -26.66
C LYS A 66 -21.70 19.84 -26.55
N ARG A 67 -20.61 20.33 -25.95
CA ARG A 67 -19.41 19.51 -25.67
C ARG A 67 -19.49 19.00 -24.25
N TYR A 68 -19.13 17.73 -24.05
CA TYR A 68 -19.10 17.13 -22.74
C TYR A 68 -17.92 17.67 -21.93
N ILE A 69 -18.19 18.06 -20.69
CA ILE A 69 -17.25 18.53 -19.68
C ILE A 69 -17.50 17.78 -18.37
N LEU A 70 -16.47 17.66 -17.53
CA LEU A 70 -16.63 17.06 -16.19
C LEU A 70 -17.35 18.04 -15.26
N THR A 71 -18.31 17.53 -14.49
CA THR A 71 -18.84 18.24 -13.32
C THR A 71 -17.82 18.22 -12.19
N GLU A 72 -18.07 18.91 -11.08
CA GLU A 72 -17.19 18.80 -9.89
C GLU A 72 -17.08 17.35 -9.38
N ARG A 73 -18.19 16.60 -9.37
CA ARG A 73 -18.19 15.15 -9.06
C ARG A 73 -17.41 14.35 -10.10
N GLY A 74 -17.51 14.71 -11.38
CA GLY A 74 -16.70 14.13 -12.45
C GLY A 74 -15.21 14.40 -12.33
N LYS A 75 -14.80 15.59 -11.87
CA LYS A 75 -13.39 15.94 -11.62
C LYS A 75 -12.82 15.13 -10.46
N LEU A 76 -13.59 14.92 -9.41
CA LEU A 76 -13.23 14.02 -8.31
C LEU A 76 -13.05 12.59 -8.83
N ALA A 77 -13.99 12.09 -9.64
CA ALA A 77 -13.89 10.78 -10.28
C ALA A 77 -12.63 10.65 -11.15
N TYR A 78 -12.33 11.64 -11.97
CA TYR A 78 -11.12 11.68 -12.81
C TYR A 78 -9.84 11.67 -11.97
N THR A 79 -9.79 12.45 -10.88
CA THR A 79 -8.62 12.48 -9.99
C THR A 79 -8.35 11.13 -9.35
N LEU A 80 -9.41 10.42 -8.91
CA LEU A 80 -9.30 9.06 -8.39
C LEU A 80 -8.76 8.09 -9.46
N LEU A 81 -9.29 8.16 -10.68
CA LEU A 81 -8.83 7.32 -11.79
C LEU A 81 -7.36 7.52 -12.13
N VAL A 82 -6.92 8.78 -12.24
CA VAL A 82 -5.53 9.13 -12.53
C VAL A 82 -4.64 8.62 -11.40
N SER A 83 -5.07 8.75 -10.13
CA SER A 83 -4.30 8.24 -9.00
C SER A 83 -4.11 6.72 -9.04
N ASP A 84 -5.13 5.96 -9.46
CA ASP A 84 -5.03 4.51 -9.61
C ASP A 84 -4.19 4.11 -10.82
N GLU A 85 -4.28 4.83 -11.94
CA GLU A 85 -3.44 4.59 -13.11
C GLU A 85 -1.97 4.94 -12.84
N GLU A 86 -1.69 6.02 -12.10
CA GLU A 86 -0.36 6.37 -11.62
C GLU A 86 0.21 5.29 -10.68
N ARG A 87 -0.63 4.70 -9.82
CA ARG A 87 -0.25 3.58 -8.95
C ARG A 87 0.05 2.32 -9.77
N PHE A 88 -0.76 2.01 -10.78
CA PHE A 88 -0.53 0.88 -11.69
C PHE A 88 0.71 1.09 -12.58
N LYS A 89 0.95 2.32 -13.04
CA LYS A 89 2.20 2.72 -13.69
C LYS A 89 3.37 2.57 -12.73
N ALA A 90 3.24 2.92 -11.45
CA ALA A 90 4.28 2.67 -10.45
C ALA A 90 4.59 1.17 -10.28
N VAL A 91 3.58 0.29 -10.26
CA VAL A 91 3.74 -1.18 -10.26
C VAL A 91 4.53 -1.65 -11.48
N SER A 92 4.09 -1.28 -12.69
CA SER A 92 4.74 -1.69 -13.94
C SER A 92 6.14 -1.07 -14.12
N LEU A 93 6.39 0.11 -13.55
CA LEU A 93 7.71 0.72 -13.49
C LEU A 93 8.62 0.00 -12.51
N ILE A 94 8.12 -0.48 -11.37
CA ILE A 94 8.86 -1.38 -10.47
C ILE A 94 9.24 -2.66 -11.23
N GLU A 95 8.31 -3.27 -11.96
CA GLU A 95 8.57 -4.45 -12.82
C GLU A 95 9.64 -4.18 -13.89
N LYS A 96 9.49 -3.09 -14.65
CA LYS A 96 10.41 -2.75 -15.76
C LYS A 96 11.78 -2.30 -15.27
N LYS A 97 11.88 -1.50 -14.21
CA LYS A 97 13.18 -1.09 -13.63
C LYS A 97 13.88 -2.22 -12.88
N ALA A 98 13.15 -3.14 -12.25
CA ALA A 98 13.75 -4.34 -11.66
C ALA A 98 14.39 -5.27 -12.71
N SER A 99 14.14 -5.02 -14.00
CA SER A 99 14.79 -5.71 -15.13
C SER A 99 15.93 -4.90 -15.79
N ALA A 100 16.25 -3.69 -15.32
CA ALA A 100 17.20 -2.79 -15.97
C ALA A 100 18.43 -2.46 -15.09
N ARG A 101 19.56 -3.12 -15.40
CA ARG A 101 20.98 -2.72 -15.25
C ARG A 101 21.55 -2.19 -13.91
N ASP A 102 20.81 -2.07 -12.81
CA ASP A 102 21.36 -1.58 -11.52
C ASP A 102 21.85 -2.74 -10.61
N PRO A 103 22.97 -2.62 -9.86
CA PRO A 103 23.41 -3.65 -8.91
C PRO A 103 22.35 -4.01 -7.86
N PHE A 104 21.58 -3.01 -7.42
CA PHE A 104 20.45 -3.14 -6.51
C PHE A 104 19.27 -3.91 -7.15
N SER A 105 19.06 -3.76 -8.46
CA SER A 105 18.03 -4.50 -9.20
C SER A 105 18.34 -6.00 -9.29
N ARG A 106 19.62 -6.40 -9.32
CA ARG A 106 20.04 -7.82 -9.28
C ARG A 106 19.83 -8.44 -7.91
N PHE A 107 20.05 -7.69 -6.83
CA PHE A 107 19.78 -8.14 -5.47
C PHE A 107 18.28 -8.40 -5.25
N CYS A 108 17.41 -7.45 -5.64
CA CYS A 108 15.95 -7.64 -5.61
C CYS A 108 15.48 -8.71 -6.61
N ALA A 109 16.12 -8.85 -7.78
CA ALA A 109 15.81 -9.89 -8.75
C ALA A 109 16.21 -11.30 -8.29
N SER A 110 17.31 -11.43 -7.53
CA SER A 110 17.75 -12.72 -6.98
C SER A 110 16.87 -13.21 -5.83
N LEU A 111 16.11 -12.31 -5.21
CA LEU A 111 15.15 -12.60 -4.14
C LEU A 111 13.69 -12.77 -4.65
N LYS A 112 13.46 -12.69 -5.98
CA LYS A 112 12.15 -12.69 -6.67
C LYS A 112 11.19 -13.84 -6.31
N GLY A 113 11.70 -15.00 -5.93
CA GLY A 113 10.87 -16.19 -5.65
C GLY A 113 10.45 -16.35 -4.19
N PHE A 114 11.19 -15.75 -3.25
CA PHE A 114 11.05 -16.03 -1.81
C PHE A 114 10.65 -14.78 -1.00
N VAL A 115 11.06 -13.59 -1.44
CA VAL A 115 11.02 -12.36 -0.61
C VAL A 115 9.86 -11.43 -0.96
N LEU A 116 9.38 -11.47 -2.20
CA LEU A 116 8.31 -10.59 -2.68
C LEU A 116 7.38 -11.37 -3.61
N PRO A 117 6.29 -11.98 -3.09
CA PRO A 117 5.24 -12.46 -3.95
C PRO A 117 4.53 -11.21 -4.51
N ILE A 118 5.07 -10.66 -5.59
CA ILE A 118 4.57 -9.44 -6.25
C ILE A 118 3.07 -9.56 -6.52
N ARG A 119 2.58 -10.77 -6.78
CA ARG A 119 1.15 -11.08 -6.96
C ARG A 119 0.30 -10.89 -5.70
N LEU A 120 0.83 -11.21 -4.51
CA LEU A 120 0.11 -10.94 -3.24
C LEU A 120 0.02 -9.45 -3.01
N PHE A 121 1.11 -8.73 -3.26
CA PHE A 121 1.15 -7.28 -3.17
C PHE A 121 0.16 -6.67 -4.17
N GLU A 122 0.18 -7.04 -5.45
CA GLU A 122 -0.78 -6.60 -6.45
C GLU A 122 -2.25 -6.85 -6.04
N LEU A 123 -2.55 -7.98 -5.39
CA LEU A 123 -3.88 -8.28 -4.86
C LEU A 123 -4.26 -7.38 -3.67
N VAL A 124 -3.32 -7.12 -2.76
CA VAL A 124 -3.46 -6.17 -1.64
C VAL A 124 -3.78 -4.76 -2.13
N TYR A 125 -3.23 -4.33 -3.27
CA TYR A 125 -3.48 -2.98 -3.78
C TYR A 125 -4.68 -2.87 -4.71
N THR A 126 -5.00 -3.91 -5.50
CA THR A 126 -6.18 -3.90 -6.38
C THR A 126 -7.48 -4.00 -5.60
N ASN A 127 -7.51 -4.76 -4.49
CA ASN A 127 -8.69 -4.91 -3.64
C ASN A 127 -8.31 -4.95 -2.15
N PRO A 128 -7.91 -3.82 -1.54
CA PRO A 128 -7.45 -3.78 -0.16
C PRO A 128 -8.51 -4.24 0.84
N VAL A 129 -9.80 -3.99 0.57
CA VAL A 129 -10.92 -4.44 1.41
C VAL A 129 -10.98 -5.97 1.52
N ARG A 130 -10.68 -6.67 0.43
CA ARG A 130 -10.71 -8.14 0.41
C ARG A 130 -9.59 -8.74 1.26
N MET A 131 -8.48 -8.04 1.40
CA MET A 131 -7.27 -8.49 2.12
C MET A 131 -7.26 -8.08 3.60
N ILE A 132 -8.33 -7.44 4.10
CA ILE A 132 -8.48 -7.11 5.51
C ILE A 132 -8.45 -8.37 6.41
N PRO A 133 -9.19 -9.45 6.11
CA PRO A 133 -9.16 -10.65 6.93
C PRO A 133 -7.76 -11.24 7.06
N GLU A 134 -7.01 -11.30 5.96
CA GLU A 134 -5.64 -11.79 5.93
C GLU A 134 -4.71 -10.89 6.73
N ALA A 135 -4.82 -9.56 6.62
CA ALA A 135 -4.07 -8.65 7.46
C ALA A 135 -4.38 -8.83 8.94
N LEU A 136 -5.65 -8.99 9.31
CA LEU A 136 -6.04 -9.25 10.70
C LEU A 136 -5.52 -10.60 11.21
N LEU A 137 -5.48 -11.63 10.37
CA LEU A 137 -4.88 -12.92 10.70
C LEU A 137 -3.37 -12.78 10.93
N ILE A 138 -2.66 -12.03 10.08
CA ILE A 138 -1.22 -11.75 10.24
C ILE A 138 -0.99 -11.05 11.57
N ILE A 139 -1.72 -9.95 11.84
CA ILE A 139 -1.56 -9.20 13.09
C ILE A 139 -1.93 -10.04 14.31
N GLY A 140 -3.03 -10.78 14.27
CA GLY A 140 -3.46 -11.64 15.36
C GLY A 140 -2.48 -12.77 15.64
N PHE A 141 -1.98 -13.43 14.59
CA PHE A 141 -1.01 -14.51 14.71
C PHE A 141 0.37 -14.00 15.17
N GLY A 142 0.84 -12.88 14.62
CA GLY A 142 2.09 -12.23 15.02
C GLY A 142 2.05 -11.77 16.48
N ALA A 143 0.95 -11.15 16.92
CA ALA A 143 0.76 -10.76 18.31
C ALA A 143 0.73 -11.97 19.26
N TRP A 144 0.06 -13.06 18.86
CA TRP A 144 0.06 -14.31 19.63
C TRP A 144 1.47 -14.93 19.71
N LEU A 145 2.21 -14.97 18.60
CA LEU A 145 3.58 -15.49 18.55
C LEU A 145 4.53 -14.68 19.44
N ALA A 146 4.46 -13.35 19.38
CA ALA A 146 5.24 -12.45 20.22
C ALA A 146 4.96 -12.71 21.70
N ALA A 147 3.68 -12.79 22.08
CA ALA A 147 3.26 -13.07 23.45
C ALA A 147 3.67 -14.47 23.94
N ALA A 148 3.52 -15.50 23.10
CA ALA A 148 3.93 -16.87 23.41
C ALA A 148 5.45 -17.02 23.57
N SER A 149 6.21 -16.18 22.87
CA SER A 149 7.68 -16.18 22.92
C SER A 149 8.27 -15.25 24.00
N GLY A 150 7.42 -14.45 24.66
CA GLY A 150 7.84 -13.44 25.63
C GLY A 150 8.66 -12.30 25.00
N LEU A 151 8.52 -12.07 23.69
CA LEU A 151 9.25 -11.03 22.97
C LEU A 151 8.38 -9.79 22.81
N GLU A 152 8.90 -8.65 23.21
CA GLU A 152 8.30 -7.34 23.04
C GLU A 152 8.64 -6.77 21.65
N PRO A 153 7.64 -6.47 20.82
CA PRO A 153 7.85 -5.80 19.55
C PRO A 153 8.04 -4.29 19.78
N ILE A 154 9.17 -3.76 19.30
CA ILE A 154 9.46 -2.34 19.18
C ILE A 154 9.49 -2.01 17.69
N MET A 155 8.32 -1.70 17.12
CA MET A 155 8.11 -1.52 15.68
C MET A 155 8.67 -2.69 14.84
N LEU A 156 9.85 -2.52 14.24
CA LEU A 156 10.54 -3.49 13.37
C LEU A 156 11.63 -4.32 14.10
N PHE A 157 11.71 -4.24 15.43
CA PHE A 157 12.64 -5.00 16.27
C PHE A 157 11.90 -5.80 17.33
N TYR A 158 12.53 -6.87 17.81
CA TYR A 158 12.09 -7.59 19.00
C TYR A 158 13.10 -7.45 20.12
N HIS A 159 12.58 -7.22 21.32
CA HIS A 159 13.34 -7.19 22.56
C HIS A 159 12.81 -8.28 23.51
N ASN A 160 13.65 -8.77 24.41
CA ASN A 160 13.23 -9.71 25.45
C ASN A 160 13.20 -9.00 26.80
N PRO A 161 12.05 -8.45 27.23
CA PRO A 161 11.92 -7.90 28.55
C PRO A 161 11.71 -9.03 29.57
N PHE A 162 12.43 -8.98 30.68
CA PHE A 162 12.38 -10.02 31.69
C PHE A 162 11.02 -10.14 32.41
N ARG A 163 10.10 -9.15 32.31
CA ARG A 163 8.84 -9.10 33.09
C ARG A 163 7.71 -8.27 32.46
N VAL A 164 7.24 -8.62 31.26
CA VAL A 164 6.05 -7.97 30.66
C VAL A 164 4.90 -8.98 30.55
N SER A 165 3.69 -8.53 30.90
CA SER A 165 2.48 -9.37 30.78
C SER A 165 2.19 -9.69 29.31
N PRO A 166 1.77 -10.92 28.96
CA PRO A 166 1.42 -11.28 27.58
C PRO A 166 0.40 -10.35 26.93
N LEU A 167 -0.54 -9.80 27.70
CA LEU A 167 -1.54 -8.84 27.19
C LEU A 167 -0.90 -7.52 26.74
N ILE A 168 0.15 -7.07 27.44
CA ILE A 168 0.88 -5.85 27.08
C ILE A 168 1.65 -6.09 25.78
N ILE A 169 2.26 -7.27 25.61
CA ILE A 169 2.96 -7.64 24.37
C ILE A 169 2.01 -7.62 23.17
N VAL A 170 0.81 -8.20 23.31
CA VAL A 170 -0.23 -8.16 22.26
C VAL A 170 -0.59 -6.73 21.90
N LEU A 171 -0.81 -5.88 22.90
CA LEU A 171 -1.15 -4.47 22.69
C LEU A 171 -0.01 -3.71 21.99
N GLN A 172 1.25 -3.95 22.40
CA GLN A 172 2.44 -3.35 21.80
C GLN A 172 2.64 -3.79 20.36
N TYR A 173 2.29 -5.04 20.01
CA TYR A 173 2.34 -5.53 18.65
C TYR A 173 1.37 -4.76 17.74
N VAL A 174 0.11 -4.64 18.17
CA VAL A 174 -0.91 -3.87 17.45
C VAL A 174 -0.51 -2.40 17.34
N LEU A 175 0.01 -1.82 18.42
CA LEU A 175 0.46 -0.43 18.44
C LEU A 175 1.66 -0.20 17.50
N SER A 176 2.59 -1.16 17.43
CA SER A 176 3.73 -1.14 16.52
C SER A 176 3.28 -1.09 15.07
N TRP A 177 2.33 -1.96 14.68
CA TRP A 177 1.74 -1.94 13.35
C TRP A 177 1.08 -0.59 13.01
N LEU A 178 0.24 -0.07 13.90
CA LEU A 178 -0.44 1.22 13.70
C LEU A 178 0.55 2.39 13.65
N THR A 179 1.63 2.32 14.42
CA THR A 179 2.64 3.38 14.43
C THR A 179 3.48 3.35 13.15
N ILE A 180 3.82 2.17 12.62
CA ILE A 180 4.47 2.05 11.30
C ILE A 180 3.57 2.65 10.21
N PHE A 181 2.27 2.32 10.22
CA PHE A 181 1.30 2.91 9.31
C PHE A 181 1.25 4.44 9.43
N ALA A 182 1.12 4.96 10.65
CA ALA A 182 1.04 6.40 10.91
C ALA A 182 2.33 7.13 10.49
N LEU A 183 3.50 6.55 10.74
CA LEU A 183 4.78 7.10 10.29
C LEU A 183 4.90 7.10 8.77
N CYS A 184 4.50 6.02 8.10
CA CYS A 184 4.43 5.98 6.63
C CYS A 184 3.54 7.09 6.09
N GLU A 185 2.34 7.25 6.64
CA GLU A 185 1.38 8.28 6.22
C GLU A 185 1.95 9.69 6.46
N PHE A 186 2.49 9.94 7.65
CA PHE A 186 3.09 11.21 8.02
C PHE A 186 4.27 11.59 7.13
N LEU A 187 5.22 10.67 6.92
CA LEU A 187 6.42 10.93 6.12
C LEU A 187 6.06 11.12 4.63
N THR A 188 5.11 10.33 4.11
CA THR A 188 4.67 10.48 2.72
C THR A 188 3.91 11.78 2.48
N PHE A 189 3.10 12.22 3.45
CA PHE A 189 2.49 13.54 3.44
C PHE A 189 3.53 14.66 3.53
N LEU A 190 4.48 14.57 4.48
CA LEU A 190 5.49 15.60 4.74
C LEU A 190 6.41 15.82 3.53
N PHE A 191 6.99 14.75 2.98
CA PHE A 191 8.00 14.85 1.93
C PHE A 191 7.42 14.96 0.52
N PHE A 192 6.23 14.39 0.26
CA PHE A 192 5.70 14.27 -1.09
C PHE A 192 4.30 14.88 -1.27
N ARG A 193 3.71 15.48 -0.22
CA ARG A 193 2.36 16.08 -0.22
C ARG A 193 1.26 15.13 -0.73
N ARG A 194 1.51 13.81 -0.70
CA ARG A 194 0.54 12.77 -1.07
C ARG A 194 -0.08 12.18 0.20
N GLY A 195 -1.06 12.88 0.76
CA GLY A 195 -1.79 12.45 1.96
C GLY A 195 -3.21 11.97 1.73
N ARG A 196 -3.68 11.84 0.48
CA ARG A 196 -5.06 11.38 0.19
C ARG A 196 -5.05 10.29 -0.86
N GLY A 197 -5.70 9.18 -0.54
CA GLY A 197 -5.79 8.00 -1.39
C GLY A 197 -4.83 6.90 -0.97
N GLY A 198 -5.34 5.66 -0.97
CA GLY A 198 -4.54 4.47 -0.71
C GLY A 198 -4.21 4.14 0.74
N GLU A 199 -4.79 4.85 1.71
CA GLU A 199 -4.59 4.65 3.15
C GLU A 199 -4.90 3.21 3.58
N LEU A 200 -6.04 2.66 3.14
CA LEU A 200 -6.40 1.28 3.47
C LEU A 200 -5.37 0.27 2.92
N ALA A 201 -4.89 0.50 1.70
CA ALA A 201 -3.89 -0.37 1.08
C ALA A 201 -2.51 -0.23 1.75
N LEU A 202 -2.19 0.96 2.27
CA LEU A 202 -1.01 1.19 3.10
C LEU A 202 -1.14 0.43 4.43
N LEU A 203 -2.28 0.55 5.13
CA LEU A 203 -2.55 -0.11 6.41
C LEU A 203 -2.44 -1.65 6.30
N VAL A 204 -3.13 -2.22 5.31
CA VAL A 204 -3.08 -3.66 4.99
C VAL A 204 -1.66 -4.05 4.58
N GLY A 205 -1.02 -3.29 3.69
CA GLY A 205 0.35 -3.56 3.26
C GLY A 205 1.37 -3.51 4.41
N CYS A 206 1.18 -2.65 5.42
CA CYS A 206 2.02 -2.61 6.61
C CYS A 206 1.93 -3.92 7.40
N ALA A 207 0.74 -4.55 7.49
CA ALA A 207 0.61 -5.86 8.13
C ALA A 207 1.41 -6.94 7.37
N PHE A 208 1.27 -7.00 6.04
CA PHE A 208 2.07 -7.91 5.21
C PHE A 208 3.57 -7.64 5.29
N SER A 209 3.98 -6.40 5.53
CA SER A 209 5.39 -6.05 5.69
C SER A 209 5.99 -6.57 7.00
N LEU A 210 5.17 -6.90 8.00
CA LEU A 210 5.61 -7.48 9.27
C LEU A 210 5.81 -9.01 9.22
N LEU A 211 5.25 -9.70 8.22
CA LEU A 211 5.35 -11.17 8.09
C LEU A 211 6.77 -11.74 8.25
N PRO A 212 7.82 -11.18 7.62
CA PRO A 212 9.18 -11.67 7.81
C PRO A 212 9.64 -11.58 9.27
N LEU A 213 9.23 -10.54 9.99
CA LEU A 213 9.60 -10.36 11.40
C LEU A 213 8.89 -11.38 12.30
N ASP A 214 7.69 -11.84 11.97
CA ASP A 214 6.97 -12.86 12.74
C ASP A 214 7.66 -14.24 12.70
N ILE A 215 8.61 -14.45 11.78
CA ILE A 215 9.50 -15.62 11.78
C ILE A 215 10.46 -15.59 12.98
N PHE A 216 10.84 -14.39 13.46
CA PHE A 216 11.82 -14.26 14.53
C PHE A 216 11.36 -14.87 15.87
N PRO A 217 10.14 -14.60 16.38
CA PRO A 217 9.62 -15.29 17.57
C PRO A 217 9.66 -16.82 17.46
N VAL A 218 9.38 -17.38 16.29
CA VAL A 218 9.44 -18.84 16.06
C VAL A 218 10.88 -19.34 16.19
N VAL A 219 11.83 -18.66 15.55
CA VAL A 219 13.26 -19.00 15.65
C VAL A 219 13.75 -18.86 17.10
N TRP A 220 13.34 -17.81 17.80
CA TRP A 220 13.66 -17.60 19.21
C TRP A 220 13.14 -18.74 20.09
N PHE A 221 11.88 -19.14 19.94
CA PHE A 221 11.29 -20.24 20.69
C PHE A 221 12.00 -21.58 20.46
N LEU A 222 12.41 -21.87 19.22
CA LEU A 222 13.20 -23.07 18.88
C LEU A 222 14.64 -23.01 19.42
N SER A 223 15.23 -21.80 19.42
CA SER A 223 16.60 -21.58 19.91
C SER A 223 16.74 -21.81 21.41
N ALA A 224 15.71 -21.46 22.19
CA ALA A 224 15.67 -21.69 23.63
C ALA A 224 15.78 -23.18 24.00
N LYS A 225 15.37 -24.09 23.10
CA LYS A 225 15.44 -25.55 23.30
C LYS A 225 16.77 -26.15 22.82
N THR A 226 17.50 -25.48 21.95
CA THR A 226 18.66 -26.03 21.22
C THR A 226 19.99 -25.36 21.58
N GLY A 227 19.97 -24.26 22.34
CA GLY A 227 21.19 -23.58 22.82
C GLY A 227 21.90 -22.74 21.74
N LEU A 228 21.18 -22.30 20.71
CA LEU A 228 21.70 -21.48 19.62
C LEU A 228 22.35 -20.18 20.12
N PHE A 229 23.50 -19.80 19.53
CA PHE A 229 24.32 -18.68 19.98
C PHE A 229 23.65 -17.29 19.77
N PHE A 230 23.85 -16.38 20.74
CA PHE A 230 23.32 -15.01 20.73
C PHE A 230 23.61 -14.21 19.44
N TYR A 231 24.81 -14.37 18.88
CA TYR A 231 25.21 -13.70 17.63
C TYR A 231 24.43 -14.19 16.41
N PHE A 232 24.07 -15.47 16.38
CA PHE A 232 23.26 -16.03 15.30
C PHE A 232 21.85 -15.45 15.31
N LEU A 233 21.21 -15.40 16.48
CA LEU A 233 19.86 -14.81 16.62
C LEU A 233 19.85 -13.34 16.24
N SER A 234 20.88 -12.59 16.63
CA SER A 234 21.05 -11.19 16.22
C SER A 234 21.14 -11.06 14.70
N ALA A 235 21.95 -11.90 14.04
CA ALA A 235 22.06 -11.90 12.58
C ALA A 235 20.73 -12.23 11.89
N VAL A 236 19.99 -13.24 12.38
CA VAL A 236 18.66 -13.59 11.86
C VAL A 236 17.69 -12.42 11.99
N MET A 237 17.66 -11.75 13.14
CA MET A 237 16.80 -10.59 13.36
C MET A 237 17.05 -9.48 12.33
N PHE A 238 18.32 -9.09 12.12
CA PHE A 238 18.67 -8.06 11.13
C PHE A 238 18.33 -8.47 9.70
N LEU A 239 18.48 -9.76 9.34
CA LEU A 239 18.09 -10.26 8.02
C LEU A 239 16.57 -10.18 7.80
N LEU A 240 15.78 -10.59 8.79
CA LEU A 240 14.32 -10.51 8.74
C LEU A 240 13.82 -9.06 8.73
N GLN A 241 14.50 -8.17 9.45
CA GLN A 241 14.23 -6.74 9.42
C GLN A 241 14.54 -6.14 8.05
N ALA A 242 15.68 -6.46 7.45
CA ALA A 242 16.02 -5.99 6.10
C ALA A 242 14.99 -6.45 5.07
N TRP A 243 14.48 -7.68 5.22
CA TRP A 243 13.38 -8.18 4.40
C TRP A 243 12.09 -7.38 4.64
N SER A 244 11.69 -7.19 5.89
CA SER A 244 10.51 -6.38 6.25
C SER A 244 10.59 -4.95 5.66
N LEU A 245 11.76 -4.32 5.68
CA LEU A 245 11.98 -2.99 5.09
C LEU A 245 11.83 -2.97 3.56
N GLY A 246 12.24 -4.05 2.88
CA GLY A 246 12.01 -4.21 1.44
C GLY A 246 10.51 -4.32 1.10
N LEU A 247 9.76 -5.05 1.92
CA LEU A 247 8.29 -5.13 1.81
C LEU A 247 7.62 -3.80 2.11
N LEU A 248 8.07 -3.10 3.16
CA LEU A 248 7.55 -1.79 3.55
C LEU A 248 7.80 -0.75 2.44
N THR A 249 8.96 -0.79 1.81
CA THR A 249 9.30 0.05 0.65
C THR A 249 8.30 -0.17 -0.48
N SER A 250 8.03 -1.43 -0.80
CA SER A 250 7.06 -1.81 -1.82
C SER A 250 5.66 -1.33 -1.45
N THR A 251 5.27 -1.52 -0.18
CA THR A 251 4.01 -1.03 0.37
C THR A 251 3.83 0.47 0.18
N VAL A 252 4.82 1.28 0.55
CA VAL A 252 4.76 2.74 0.39
C VAL A 252 4.71 3.15 -1.09
N CYS A 253 5.51 2.51 -1.94
CA CYS A 253 5.52 2.81 -3.38
C CYS A 253 4.16 2.53 -4.02
N LEU A 254 3.59 1.37 -3.72
CA LEU A 254 2.36 0.90 -4.34
C LEU A 254 1.13 1.61 -3.76
N SER A 255 1.06 1.75 -2.44
CA SER A 255 -0.06 2.44 -1.79
C SER A 255 -0.10 3.93 -2.12
N LYS A 256 1.03 4.62 -2.23
CA LYS A 256 1.09 6.07 -2.50
C LYS A 256 1.49 6.42 -3.93
N GLY A 257 1.64 5.44 -4.81
CA GLY A 257 2.07 5.60 -6.21
C GLY A 257 3.46 6.23 -6.36
N LEU A 258 4.31 6.12 -5.33
CA LEU A 258 5.63 6.76 -5.30
C LEU A 258 6.65 5.95 -6.10
N ARG A 259 7.68 6.64 -6.58
CA ARG A 259 8.82 5.96 -7.22
C ARG A 259 9.61 5.16 -6.17
N PRO A 260 10.28 4.06 -6.55
CA PRO A 260 11.06 3.22 -5.63
C PRO A 260 12.09 3.96 -4.79
N ASP A 261 12.78 4.95 -5.39
CA ASP A 261 13.74 5.82 -4.70
C ASP A 261 13.10 6.57 -3.52
N LYS A 262 11.86 7.04 -3.70
CA LYS A 262 11.11 7.76 -2.67
C LYS A 262 10.54 6.85 -1.59
N GLY A 263 10.03 5.67 -1.96
CA GLY A 263 9.52 4.71 -0.96
C GLY A 263 10.65 4.09 -0.12
N ALA A 264 11.82 3.88 -0.73
CA ALA A 264 13.01 3.42 -0.01
C ALA A 264 13.45 4.46 1.03
N LEU A 265 13.45 5.74 0.67
CA LEU A 265 13.74 6.84 1.60
C LEU A 265 12.81 6.80 2.84
N VAL A 266 11.49 6.65 2.64
CA VAL A 266 10.52 6.56 3.75
C VAL A 266 10.82 5.35 4.65
N SER A 267 11.05 4.18 4.06
CA SER A 267 11.28 2.95 4.83
C SER A 267 12.60 3.00 5.62
N VAL A 268 13.65 3.55 5.01
CA VAL A 268 14.94 3.77 5.67
C VAL A 268 14.81 4.79 6.80
N LEU A 269 14.06 5.88 6.61
CA LEU A 269 13.78 6.84 7.69
C LEU A 269 13.06 6.19 8.87
N ILE A 270 12.07 5.33 8.61
CA ILE A 270 11.39 4.55 9.66
C ILE A 270 12.38 3.62 10.37
N ALA A 271 13.28 2.96 9.63
CA ALA A 271 14.31 2.13 10.22
C ALA A 271 15.23 2.93 11.17
N TYR A 272 15.65 4.14 10.76
CA TYR A 272 16.47 5.03 11.59
C TYR A 272 15.71 5.52 12.83
N ILE A 273 14.45 5.94 12.67
CA ILE A 273 13.59 6.34 13.80
C ILE A 273 13.48 5.17 14.79
N ASN A 274 13.22 3.96 14.30
CA ASN A 274 13.13 2.79 15.15
C ASN A 274 14.45 2.48 15.85
N LEU A 275 15.59 2.59 15.15
CA LEU A 275 16.91 2.39 15.75
C LEU A 275 17.19 3.41 16.86
N ILE A 276 16.80 4.68 16.67
CA ILE A 276 16.90 5.72 17.71
C ILE A 276 16.05 5.32 18.92
N ILE A 277 14.78 4.94 18.71
CA ILE A 277 13.88 4.51 19.79
C ILE A 277 14.46 3.33 20.57
N VAL A 278 14.94 2.30 19.86
CA VAL A 278 15.56 1.12 20.47
C VAL A 278 16.81 1.50 21.26
N LEU A 279 17.64 2.43 20.77
CA LEU A 279 18.81 2.92 21.52
C LEU A 279 18.39 3.64 22.80
N PHE A 280 17.40 4.54 22.74
CA PHE A 280 16.92 5.28 23.92
C PHE A 280 16.23 4.40 24.96
N LEU A 281 15.51 3.35 24.54
CA LEU A 281 14.87 2.40 25.45
C LEU A 281 15.85 1.42 26.12
N ARG A 282 17.10 1.36 25.62
CA ARG A 282 18.15 0.47 26.14
C ARG A 282 19.07 1.16 27.17
N PHE A 283 18.89 2.46 27.39
CA PHE A 283 19.48 3.25 28.48
C PHE A 283 18.42 3.58 29.52
#